data_AF-A0A0W0S2W0-F1
#
_entry.id   AF-A0A0W0S2W0-F1
#
_cell.length_a   1.000
_cell.length_b   1.000
_cell.length_c   1.000
_cell.angle_alpha   90.00
_cell.angle_beta   90.00
_cell.angle_gamma   90.00
#
_symmetry.space_group_name_H-M   'P 1'
#
loop_
_entity.id
_entity.type
_entity.pdbx_description
1 polymer ?
#
loop_
_entity_poly.entity_id
_entity_poly.type
_entity_poly.pdbx_seq_one_letter_code
_entity_poly.pdbx_strand_id
1 'polypeptide(L)'
;MQYKYNQDSFTCKKPEFFMAVCGYKNHSYMIIGVKDSETQEQFVIGMFGRRGGLMGTYLTNERMPQRSQSLIGIQAFTISETQYKNLIQFLADLKKNHKSNAAVFAVPSTWLNKGDPSEQNEAVRFTWLNYMANSKTNRIEDLDLDGSASYDPEQVRQGVSLDNNCRTAAKHITQVTMSAESLPNVSSFFLRSLPFKAHLSNGKISDKLFIYPPPPPMQKKFENMVEWEILNRIYNRLDKIAKTSSKDMEESYKKFELLKTLYQQQYDKLTGGKHNLQDLMYDIKQYIEQEANAAIIDTPRNSFFHFKTSTRKMFEQIQKENPSSESDPGPKK
;
A
#
# COMPACT_ATOMS: atom_id res chain seq x y z
N MET A 1 -0.69 2.14 27.72
CA MET A 1 0.07 0.88 27.55
C MET A 1 0.97 1.10 26.34
N GLN A 2 2.27 1.31 26.58
CA GLN A 2 3.24 1.67 25.54
C GLN A 2 3.35 0.55 24.49
N TYR A 3 3.44 0.93 23.23
CA TYR A 3 4.08 0.08 22.22
C TYR A 3 5.43 -0.34 22.80
N LYS A 4 5.65 -1.62 23.07
CA LYS A 4 6.99 -2.14 23.40
C LYS A 4 7.79 -2.23 22.10
N TYR A 5 7.96 -1.10 21.41
CA TYR A 5 9.17 -0.91 20.62
C TYR A 5 10.18 -0.42 21.64
N ASN A 6 11.17 -1.26 21.97
CA ASN A 6 12.15 -0.99 23.03
C ASN A 6 13.16 0.11 22.63
N GLN A 7 12.83 0.89 21.61
CA GLN A 7 13.63 1.92 20.98
C GLN A 7 12.69 3.07 20.59
N ASP A 8 12.98 4.27 21.07
CA ASP A 8 12.24 5.49 20.71
C ASP A 8 12.31 5.80 19.20
N SER A 9 13.25 5.17 18.50
CA SER A 9 13.45 5.28 17.05
C SER A 9 13.95 3.99 16.43
N PHE A 10 13.78 3.83 15.11
CA PHE A 10 14.40 2.77 14.31
C PHE A 10 14.82 3.33 12.93
N THR A 11 15.55 2.55 12.15
CA THR A 11 16.09 2.99 10.84
C THR A 11 15.62 2.07 9.73
N CYS A 12 15.35 2.63 8.55
CA CYS A 12 14.94 1.91 7.34
C CYS A 12 15.71 2.46 6.14
N LYS A 13 16.40 1.60 5.37
CA LYS A 13 17.27 2.06 4.28
C LYS A 13 16.49 2.55 3.06
N LYS A 14 15.60 1.68 2.54
CA LYS A 14 14.76 1.99 1.38
C LYS A 14 13.28 1.85 1.73
N PRO A 15 12.69 2.87 2.40
CA PRO A 15 11.35 2.78 2.92
C PRO A 15 10.30 2.70 1.81
N GLU A 16 9.56 1.61 1.78
CA GLU A 16 8.32 1.45 1.03
C GLU A 16 7.14 1.59 2.00
N PHE A 17 6.42 2.70 1.95
CA PHE A 17 5.26 2.93 2.81
C PHE A 17 4.05 2.12 2.36
N PHE A 18 3.31 1.58 3.33
CA PHE A 18 2.06 0.89 3.06
C PHE A 18 0.99 1.20 4.11
N MET A 19 -0.26 1.12 3.66
CA MET A 19 -1.44 1.12 4.51
C MET A 19 -2.17 -0.21 4.34
N ALA A 20 -2.62 -0.79 5.44
CA ALA A 20 -3.29 -2.08 5.42
C ALA A 20 -4.60 -2.06 6.19
N VAL A 21 -5.65 -2.60 5.58
CA VAL A 21 -6.88 -2.94 6.27
C VAL A 21 -6.65 -4.28 6.98
N CYS A 22 -6.90 -4.30 8.27
CA CYS A 22 -6.61 -5.44 9.14
C CYS A 22 -7.90 -5.95 9.81
N GLY A 23 -7.90 -7.23 10.18
CA GLY A 23 -8.99 -7.88 10.90
C GLY A 23 -8.46 -8.86 11.93
N TYR A 24 -8.92 -8.74 13.17
CA TYR A 24 -8.58 -9.66 14.24
C TYR A 24 -9.81 -9.93 15.11
N LYS A 25 -10.18 -11.22 15.24
CA LYS A 25 -11.41 -11.66 15.91
C LYS A 25 -12.64 -10.94 15.35
N ASN A 26 -13.30 -10.11 16.17
CA ASN A 26 -14.50 -9.34 15.85
C ASN A 26 -14.23 -7.85 15.60
N HIS A 27 -12.97 -7.49 15.30
CA HIS A 27 -12.55 -6.12 15.10
C HIS A 27 -11.76 -5.91 13.81
N SER A 28 -11.89 -4.73 13.21
CA SER A 28 -11.13 -4.30 12.03
C SER A 28 -10.52 -2.93 12.29
N TYR A 29 -9.32 -2.74 11.79
CA TYR A 29 -8.50 -1.57 12.04
C TYR A 29 -7.54 -1.35 10.89
N MET A 30 -6.78 -0.26 10.96
CA MET A 30 -5.74 0.06 9.98
C MET A 30 -4.37 -0.10 10.61
N ILE A 31 -3.44 -0.63 9.83
CA ILE A 31 -2.00 -0.55 10.08
C ILE A 31 -1.43 0.41 9.05
N ILE A 32 -0.56 1.31 9.50
CA ILE A 32 0.41 1.98 8.64
C ILE A 32 1.76 1.33 8.92
N GLY A 33 2.48 1.00 7.87
CA GLY A 33 3.79 0.39 7.98
C GLY A 33 4.77 0.89 6.95
N VAL A 34 6.02 0.51 7.16
CA VAL A 34 7.11 0.72 6.24
C VAL A 34 7.83 -0.62 6.05
N LYS A 35 8.09 -0.98 4.80
CA LYS A 35 8.92 -2.12 4.42
C LYS A 35 10.28 -1.60 3.98
N ASP A 36 11.35 -2.15 4.53
CA ASP A 36 12.68 -1.89 4.01
C ASP A 36 12.90 -2.72 2.75
N SER A 37 13.01 -2.07 1.59
CA SER A 37 13.17 -2.80 0.32
C SER A 37 14.51 -3.55 0.22
N GLU A 38 15.50 -3.21 1.04
CA GLU A 38 16.79 -3.91 1.07
C GLU A 38 16.72 -5.18 1.94
N THR A 39 16.24 -5.05 3.18
CA THR A 39 16.22 -6.17 4.14
C THR A 39 14.93 -6.99 4.12
N GLN A 40 13.88 -6.47 3.46
CA GLN A 40 12.51 -6.98 3.47
C GLN A 40 11.85 -6.99 4.86
N GLU A 41 12.44 -6.33 5.86
CA GLU A 41 11.80 -6.15 7.17
C GLU A 41 10.59 -5.22 7.05
N GLN A 42 9.53 -5.52 7.83
CA GLN A 42 8.27 -4.79 7.78
C GLN A 42 7.90 -4.30 9.18
N PHE A 43 7.88 -2.98 9.33
CA PHE A 43 7.64 -2.28 10.58
C PHE A 43 6.25 -1.66 10.57
N VAL A 44 5.50 -1.84 11.66
CA VAL A 44 4.26 -1.11 11.94
C VAL A 44 4.63 0.21 12.57
N ILE A 45 4.34 1.29 11.87
CA ILE A 45 4.62 2.67 12.28
C ILE A 45 3.36 3.38 12.77
N GLY A 46 2.19 2.76 12.67
CA GLY A 46 0.95 3.32 13.17
C GLY A 46 -0.15 2.28 13.18
N MET A 47 -1.05 2.34 14.16
CA MET A 47 -2.19 1.45 14.20
C MET A 47 -3.37 2.12 14.89
N PHE A 48 -4.47 2.24 14.16
CA PHE A 48 -5.65 2.95 14.65
C PHE A 48 -6.91 2.36 14.04
N GLY A 49 -8.03 2.61 14.69
CA GLY A 49 -9.32 2.05 14.30
C GLY A 49 -10.46 2.85 14.89
N ARG A 50 -11.64 2.56 14.37
CA ARG A 50 -12.89 3.11 14.89
C ARG A 50 -13.23 2.43 16.21
N ARG A 51 -13.50 3.23 17.24
CA ARG A 51 -14.07 2.76 18.50
C ARG A 51 -15.38 3.47 18.78
N GLY A 52 -16.40 2.68 19.13
CA GLY A 52 -17.66 3.20 19.68
C GLY A 52 -17.52 3.44 21.18
N GLY A 53 -18.14 4.52 21.67
CA GLY A 53 -18.26 4.81 23.09
C GLY A 53 -19.54 5.58 23.39
N LEU A 54 -19.77 5.86 24.68
CA LEU A 54 -20.96 6.59 25.17
C LEU A 54 -21.15 7.96 24.51
N MET A 55 -20.04 8.60 24.09
CA MET A 55 -20.00 9.95 23.51
C MET A 55 -19.90 9.93 21.97
N GLY A 56 -20.29 8.82 21.33
CA GLY A 56 -20.22 8.64 19.88
C GLY A 56 -19.01 7.83 19.41
N THR A 57 -18.68 7.97 18.14
CA THR A 57 -17.64 7.20 17.46
C THR A 57 -16.44 8.06 17.13
N TYR A 58 -15.25 7.55 17.42
CA TYR A 58 -14.00 8.26 17.22
C TYR A 58 -12.90 7.31 16.74
N LEU A 59 -11.86 7.89 16.15
CA LEU A 59 -10.63 7.19 15.85
C LEU A 59 -9.73 7.14 17.09
N THR A 60 -9.17 5.97 17.36
CA THR A 60 -8.28 5.77 18.50
C THR A 60 -7.16 4.82 18.12
N ASN A 61 -6.03 4.95 18.81
CA ASN A 61 -4.95 3.97 18.69
C ASN A 61 -5.48 2.59 19.08
N GLU A 62 -5.14 1.60 18.25
CA GLU A 62 -5.46 0.22 18.56
C GLU A 62 -4.40 -0.38 19.46
N ARG A 63 -4.82 -1.31 20.33
CA ARG A 63 -3.88 -2.07 21.14
C ARG A 63 -3.28 -3.17 20.27
N MET A 64 -1.96 -3.27 20.27
CA MET A 64 -1.30 -4.44 19.71
C MET A 64 -1.81 -5.71 20.40
N PRO A 65 -2.08 -6.79 19.65
CA PRO A 65 -2.36 -8.07 20.25
C PRO A 65 -1.23 -8.45 21.22
N GLN A 66 -1.59 -8.75 22.48
CA GLN A 66 -0.61 -8.96 23.55
C GLN A 66 0.12 -10.30 23.47
N ARG A 67 -0.39 -11.26 22.67
CA ARG A 67 0.28 -12.54 22.47
C ARG A 67 1.41 -12.37 21.47
N SER A 68 2.58 -12.89 21.79
CA SER A 68 3.66 -13.10 20.82
C SER A 68 3.08 -13.83 19.61
N GLN A 69 3.08 -13.17 18.45
CA GLN A 69 2.61 -13.68 17.15
C GLN A 69 1.09 -13.88 17.05
N SER A 70 0.35 -12.77 16.99
CA SER A 70 -1.07 -12.86 16.67
C SER A 70 -1.30 -12.94 15.16
N LEU A 71 -1.99 -13.99 14.72
CA LEU A 71 -2.41 -14.14 13.33
C LEU A 71 -3.57 -13.19 13.02
N ILE A 72 -3.33 -12.24 12.13
CA ILE A 72 -4.31 -11.24 11.70
C ILE A 72 -4.70 -11.47 10.24
N GLY A 73 -5.94 -11.13 9.88
CA GLY A 73 -6.30 -10.91 8.48
C GLY A 73 -5.75 -9.57 8.02
N ILE A 74 -5.20 -9.51 6.81
CA ILE A 74 -4.57 -8.30 6.29
C ILE A 74 -4.76 -8.19 4.77
N GLN A 75 -4.87 -6.95 4.29
CA GLN A 75 -4.70 -6.57 2.88
C GLN A 75 -3.94 -5.25 2.87
N ALA A 76 -2.74 -5.25 2.30
CA ALA A 76 -1.84 -4.10 2.28
C ALA A 76 -1.79 -3.44 0.91
N PHE A 77 -1.64 -2.12 0.91
CA PHE A 77 -1.54 -1.28 -0.27
C PHE A 77 -0.40 -0.27 -0.13
N THR A 78 0.35 -0.04 -1.19
CA THR A 78 1.39 0.98 -1.26
C THR A 78 0.75 2.36 -1.12
N ILE A 79 1.37 3.22 -0.31
CA ILE A 79 1.06 4.65 -0.25
C ILE A 79 2.36 5.44 -0.47
N SER A 80 2.27 6.65 -0.99
CA SER A 80 3.43 7.54 -1.09
C SER A 80 3.77 8.16 0.27
N GLU A 81 4.99 8.67 0.41
CA GLU A 81 5.38 9.46 1.58
C GLU A 81 4.47 10.69 1.75
N THR A 82 4.08 11.34 0.64
CA THR A 82 3.12 12.45 0.66
C THR A 82 1.75 12.02 1.19
N GLN A 83 1.24 10.86 0.77
CA GLN A 83 -0.03 10.33 1.30
C GLN A 83 0.08 10.00 2.78
N TYR A 84 1.22 9.45 3.24
CA TYR A 84 1.46 9.23 4.65
C TYR A 84 1.50 10.55 5.44
N LYS A 85 2.24 11.56 4.96
CA LYS A 85 2.30 12.90 5.54
C LYS A 85 0.91 13.52 5.65
N ASN A 86 0.11 13.48 4.59
CA ASN A 86 -1.24 14.02 4.57
C ASN A 86 -2.18 13.28 5.55
N LEU A 87 -2.03 11.96 5.70
CA LEU A 87 -2.78 11.19 6.71
C LEU A 87 -2.42 11.62 8.14
N ILE A 88 -1.14 11.82 8.42
CA ILE A 88 -0.68 12.29 9.74
C ILE A 88 -1.24 13.70 10.03
N GLN A 89 -1.19 14.61 9.05
CA GLN A 89 -1.78 15.95 9.19
C GLN A 89 -3.28 15.88 9.49
N PHE A 90 -4.01 15.05 8.73
CA PHE A 90 -5.43 14.83 8.95
C PHE A 90 -5.73 14.33 10.38
N LEU A 91 -4.93 13.39 10.90
CA LEU A 91 -5.10 12.88 12.26
C LEU A 91 -4.77 13.93 13.33
N ALA A 92 -3.80 14.81 13.06
CA ALA A 92 -3.48 15.96 13.90
C ALA A 92 -4.67 16.94 13.97
N ASP A 93 -5.23 17.29 12.82
CA ASP A 93 -6.38 18.20 12.72
C ASP A 93 -7.62 17.61 13.40
N LEU A 94 -7.87 16.30 13.21
CA LEU A 94 -8.93 15.59 13.91
C LEU A 94 -8.74 15.60 15.44
N LYS A 95 -7.49 15.56 15.93
CA LYS A 95 -7.21 15.60 17.37
C LYS A 95 -7.40 17.00 17.95
N LYS A 96 -7.08 18.05 17.18
CA LYS A 96 -7.25 19.46 17.57
C LYS A 96 -8.72 19.90 17.57
N ASN A 97 -9.46 19.53 16.51
CA ASN A 97 -10.82 20.02 16.28
C ASN A 97 -11.90 19.05 16.77
N HIS A 98 -11.56 17.77 17.02
CA HIS A 98 -12.49 16.72 17.41
C HIS A 98 -11.91 15.78 18.48
N LYS A 99 -12.72 14.86 19.01
CA LYS A 99 -12.30 13.89 20.04
C LYS A 99 -11.56 12.68 19.43
N SER A 100 -10.55 12.89 18.57
CA SER A 100 -9.67 11.80 18.11
C SER A 100 -8.56 11.53 19.12
N ASN A 101 -8.29 10.26 19.39
CA ASN A 101 -7.18 9.82 20.24
C ASN A 101 -6.16 8.97 19.46
N ALA A 102 -6.22 8.98 18.13
CA ALA A 102 -5.21 8.35 17.28
C ALA A 102 -4.00 9.28 17.18
N ALA A 103 -2.90 8.91 17.83
CA ALA A 103 -1.74 9.80 18.01
C ALA A 103 -0.40 9.07 18.21
N VAL A 104 -0.37 7.73 18.11
CA VAL A 104 0.86 6.95 18.27
C VAL A 104 1.32 6.48 16.90
N PHE A 105 2.23 7.24 16.32
CA PHE A 105 2.80 7.01 15.00
C PHE A 105 4.31 7.22 15.04
N ALA A 106 5.07 6.51 14.20
CA ALA A 106 6.46 6.82 13.94
C ALA A 106 6.58 7.61 12.64
N VAL A 107 7.24 8.75 12.68
CA VAL A 107 7.46 9.63 11.51
C VAL A 107 8.94 9.71 11.20
N PRO A 108 9.33 10.00 9.94
CA PRO A 108 10.71 10.36 9.63
C PRO A 108 11.20 11.48 10.56
N SER A 109 12.38 11.32 11.13
CA SER A 109 12.95 12.25 12.12
C SER A 109 13.18 13.64 11.51
N THR A 110 13.40 13.70 10.20
CA THR A 110 13.48 14.93 9.42
C THR A 110 12.20 15.77 9.46
N TRP A 111 11.04 15.18 9.75
CA TRP A 111 9.78 15.93 9.92
C TRP A 111 9.68 16.64 11.27
N LEU A 112 10.50 16.25 12.25
CA LEU A 112 10.53 16.85 13.59
C LEU A 112 11.54 18.00 13.69
N ASN A 113 12.65 17.89 12.96
CA ASN A 113 13.76 18.84 13.04
C ASN A 113 13.74 19.78 11.83
N LYS A 114 13.20 20.99 11.99
CA LYS A 114 13.37 22.06 10.99
C LYS A 114 14.86 22.43 10.90
N GLY A 115 15.54 21.93 9.88
CA GLY A 115 16.84 22.47 9.47
C GLY A 115 18.07 21.61 9.75
N ASP A 116 17.95 20.28 9.85
CA ASP A 116 19.12 19.42 9.71
C ASP A 116 19.14 18.73 8.32
N PRO A 117 19.72 19.37 7.29
CA PRO A 117 19.83 18.80 5.95
C PRO A 117 20.90 17.69 5.86
N SER A 118 21.41 17.18 6.98
CA SER A 118 22.57 16.29 7.02
C SER A 118 22.28 14.79 6.96
N GLU A 119 21.02 14.34 6.88
CA GLU A 119 20.74 12.93 6.54
C GLU A 119 21.04 12.68 5.04
N GLN A 120 22.33 12.55 4.73
CA GLN A 120 22.82 11.99 3.47
C GLN A 120 22.38 10.51 3.37
N ASN A 121 21.17 10.34 2.84
CA ASN A 121 20.78 9.42 1.77
C ASN A 121 20.99 7.89 1.83
N GLU A 122 21.37 7.27 2.94
CA GLU A 122 21.34 5.79 3.00
C GLU A 122 20.25 5.18 3.87
N ALA A 123 19.83 5.84 4.94
CA ALA A 123 18.80 5.28 5.80
C ALA A 123 17.97 6.33 6.54
N VAL A 124 16.65 6.19 6.44
CA VAL A 124 15.66 7.07 7.07
C VAL A 124 15.44 6.63 8.51
N ARG A 125 15.71 7.53 9.46
CA ARG A 125 15.42 7.29 10.88
C ARG A 125 13.97 7.67 11.20
N PHE A 126 13.21 6.74 11.76
CA PHE A 126 11.83 6.95 12.23
C PHE A 126 11.80 7.17 13.74
N THR A 127 11.07 8.18 14.20
CA THR A 127 10.90 8.52 15.63
C THR A 127 9.42 8.44 16.02
N TRP A 128 9.13 7.79 17.14
CA TRP A 128 7.76 7.66 17.65
C TRP A 128 7.24 8.96 18.26
N LEU A 129 6.10 9.43 17.77
CA LEU A 129 5.30 10.47 18.38
C LEU A 129 4.68 9.94 19.68
N ASN A 130 4.80 10.73 20.75
CA ASN A 130 4.36 10.31 22.07
C ASN A 130 3.10 11.09 22.49
N TYR A 131 1.97 10.38 22.56
CA TYR A 131 0.70 10.94 23.04
C TYR A 131 0.72 11.37 24.53
N MET A 132 1.69 10.88 25.30
CA MET A 132 1.89 11.17 26.73
C MET A 132 3.15 11.99 27.01
N ALA A 133 3.81 12.56 25.98
CA ALA A 133 4.99 13.37 26.23
C ALA A 133 4.61 14.59 27.08
N ASN A 134 5.24 14.70 28.24
CA ASN A 134 5.17 15.87 29.11
C ASN A 134 6.02 17.03 28.54
N SER A 135 6.95 16.75 27.61
CA SER A 135 7.64 17.77 26.83
C SER A 135 6.77 18.27 25.68
N LYS A 136 6.92 19.54 25.30
CA LYS A 136 6.29 20.18 24.12
C LYS A 136 6.90 19.72 22.78
N THR A 137 7.48 18.52 22.75
CA THR A 137 8.23 18.02 21.59
C THR A 137 7.76 16.60 21.30
N ASN A 138 7.67 16.26 20.01
CA ASN A 138 7.24 14.95 19.50
C ASN A 138 5.74 14.64 19.68
N ARG A 139 4.88 15.66 19.69
CA ARG A 139 3.43 15.47 19.56
C ARG A 139 3.01 15.57 18.09
N ILE A 140 1.91 14.91 17.75
CA ILE A 140 1.35 14.99 16.39
C ILE A 140 0.93 16.43 16.03
N GLU A 141 0.56 17.22 17.04
CA GLU A 141 0.21 18.64 16.90
C GLU A 141 1.41 19.58 16.72
N ASP A 142 2.62 19.12 17.03
CA ASP A 142 3.85 19.91 16.89
C ASP A 142 4.45 19.78 15.47
N LEU A 143 3.90 18.89 14.65
CA LEU A 143 4.35 18.68 13.29
C LEU A 143 3.94 19.86 12.42
N ASP A 144 4.93 20.59 11.91
CA ASP A 144 4.70 21.61 10.89
C ASP A 144 4.80 20.98 9.51
N LEU A 145 3.73 20.28 9.13
CA LEU A 145 3.64 19.67 7.81
C LEU A 145 3.19 20.75 6.83
N ASP A 146 4.16 21.48 6.25
CA ASP A 146 3.91 22.40 5.13
C ASP A 146 3.15 21.65 4.02
N GLY A 147 1.85 21.91 3.93
CA GLY A 147 0.94 21.23 3.03
C GLY A 147 -0.50 21.42 3.47
N SER A 148 -1.29 22.16 2.67
CA SER A 148 -2.74 21.99 2.72
C SER A 148 -3.01 20.52 2.43
N ALA A 149 -3.51 19.76 3.40
CA ALA A 149 -3.91 18.38 3.15
C ALA A 149 -4.79 18.37 1.89
N SER A 150 -4.42 17.59 0.87
CA SER A 150 -5.25 17.50 -0.35
C SER A 150 -6.57 16.77 -0.08
N TYR A 151 -6.78 16.30 1.14
CA TYR A 151 -7.99 15.64 1.59
C TYR A 151 -8.97 16.67 2.13
N ASP A 152 -10.21 16.57 1.68
CA ASP A 152 -11.33 17.18 2.38
C ASP A 152 -11.57 16.40 3.70
N PRO A 153 -11.37 17.01 4.88
CA PRO A 153 -11.59 16.33 6.17
C PRO A 153 -13.00 15.75 6.29
N GLU A 154 -13.99 16.33 5.60
CA GLU A 154 -15.36 15.85 5.57
C GLU A 154 -15.50 14.50 4.86
N GLN A 155 -14.71 14.26 3.81
CA GLN A 155 -14.72 12.97 3.12
C GLN A 155 -14.29 11.84 4.04
N VAL A 156 -13.22 12.03 4.82
CA VAL A 156 -12.78 11.00 5.78
C VAL A 156 -13.75 10.89 6.95
N ARG A 157 -14.35 12.00 7.40
CA ARG A 157 -15.35 12.03 8.49
C ARG A 157 -16.56 11.16 8.17
N GLN A 158 -17.07 11.20 6.93
CA GLN A 158 -18.16 10.33 6.48
C GLN A 158 -17.83 8.84 6.72
N GLY A 159 -16.57 8.45 6.55
CA GLY A 159 -16.10 7.09 6.84
C GLY A 159 -16.17 6.69 8.32
N VAL A 160 -16.10 7.65 9.25
CA VAL A 160 -16.09 7.42 10.70
C VAL A 160 -17.50 7.53 11.32
N SER A 161 -18.53 7.84 10.52
CA SER A 161 -19.95 7.96 10.92
C SER A 161 -20.45 6.78 11.77
N LEU A 162 -21.39 7.03 12.68
CA LEU A 162 -22.03 6.04 13.56
C LEU A 162 -22.55 4.81 12.81
N ASP A 163 -23.04 5.01 11.58
CA ASP A 163 -23.63 3.96 10.74
C ASP A 163 -22.61 2.98 10.15
N ASN A 164 -21.32 3.35 10.16
CA ASN A 164 -20.26 2.51 9.61
C ASN A 164 -19.72 1.55 10.68
N ASN A 165 -19.56 0.27 10.32
CA ASN A 165 -18.81 -0.67 11.15
C ASN A 165 -17.29 -0.39 11.05
N CYS A 166 -16.49 -1.00 11.93
CA CYS A 166 -15.03 -0.78 11.97
C CYS A 166 -14.31 -1.17 10.66
N ARG A 167 -14.82 -2.17 9.91
CA ARG A 167 -14.27 -2.57 8.61
C ARG A 167 -14.58 -1.53 7.52
N THR A 168 -15.78 -0.97 7.54
CA THR A 168 -16.23 0.05 6.59
C THR A 168 -15.42 1.32 6.77
N ALA A 169 -15.23 1.75 8.02
CA ALA A 169 -14.37 2.89 8.35
C ALA A 169 -12.91 2.66 7.90
N ALA A 170 -12.33 1.49 8.21
CA ALA A 170 -10.96 1.16 7.81
C ALA A 170 -10.79 1.18 6.28
N LYS A 171 -11.72 0.56 5.55
CA LYS A 171 -11.74 0.55 4.09
C LYS A 171 -11.84 1.97 3.53
N HIS A 172 -12.78 2.77 4.04
CA HIS A 172 -13.03 4.13 3.56
C HIS A 172 -11.82 5.04 3.77
N ILE A 173 -11.21 5.01 4.95
CA ILE A 173 -10.01 5.81 5.23
C ILE A 173 -8.88 5.39 4.29
N THR A 174 -8.66 4.09 4.08
CA THR A 174 -7.65 3.62 3.10
C THR A 174 -7.97 4.07 1.67
N GLN A 175 -9.24 4.04 1.25
CA GLN A 175 -9.66 4.56 -0.07
C GLN A 175 -9.33 6.04 -0.22
N VAL A 176 -9.71 6.86 0.76
CA VAL A 176 -9.45 8.31 0.70
C VAL A 176 -7.96 8.59 0.73
N THR A 177 -7.18 7.97 1.62
CA THR A 177 -5.72 8.14 1.67
C THR A 177 -5.07 7.82 0.33
N MET A 178 -5.50 6.75 -0.34
CA MET A 178 -4.96 6.34 -1.64
C MET A 178 -5.51 7.13 -2.83
N SER A 179 -6.51 7.99 -2.63
CA SER A 179 -7.32 8.58 -3.70
C SER A 179 -7.92 7.51 -4.64
N ALA A 180 -8.31 6.36 -4.07
CA ALA A 180 -8.82 5.20 -4.81
C ALA A 180 -10.35 5.09 -4.67
N GLU A 181 -11.05 4.89 -5.79
CA GLU A 181 -12.51 4.74 -5.78
C GLU A 181 -12.96 3.43 -5.12
N SER A 182 -12.14 2.37 -5.19
CA SER A 182 -12.42 1.08 -4.55
C SER A 182 -11.15 0.39 -4.09
N LEU A 183 -11.29 -0.51 -3.11
CA LEU A 183 -10.22 -1.43 -2.71
C LEU A 183 -10.62 -2.86 -3.09
N PRO A 184 -10.03 -3.43 -4.15
CA PRO A 184 -10.26 -4.80 -4.54
C PRO A 184 -10.02 -5.76 -3.39
N ASN A 185 -10.86 -6.79 -3.27
CA ASN A 185 -10.79 -7.83 -2.24
C ASN A 185 -10.95 -7.38 -0.77
N VAL A 186 -11.22 -6.09 -0.52
CA VAL A 186 -11.59 -5.60 0.82
C VAL A 186 -13.11 -5.48 0.92
N SER A 187 -13.72 -6.49 1.51
CA SER A 187 -15.15 -6.48 1.84
C SER A 187 -15.44 -5.54 3.01
N SER A 188 -16.50 -4.73 2.89
CA SER A 188 -17.06 -3.94 3.99
C SER A 188 -17.80 -4.82 5.01
N PHE A 189 -18.20 -6.03 4.59
CA PHE A 189 -18.83 -7.01 5.47
C PHE A 189 -17.79 -7.68 6.37
N PHE A 190 -17.97 -7.53 7.68
CA PHE A 190 -17.01 -7.94 8.70
C PHE A 190 -16.74 -9.45 8.72
N LEU A 191 -17.76 -10.28 8.55
CA LEU A 191 -17.63 -11.75 8.60
C LEU A 191 -16.85 -12.33 7.41
N ARG A 192 -16.67 -11.55 6.34
CA ARG A 192 -15.81 -11.94 5.24
C ARG A 192 -14.36 -11.66 5.61
N SER A 193 -13.59 -12.73 5.74
CA SER A 193 -12.16 -12.65 6.02
C SER A 193 -11.43 -11.84 4.95
N LEU A 194 -10.38 -11.14 5.38
CA LEU A 194 -9.40 -10.57 4.46
C LEU A 194 -8.62 -11.70 3.78
N PRO A 195 -8.16 -11.47 2.54
CA PRO A 195 -7.60 -12.52 1.69
C PRO A 195 -6.28 -13.08 2.22
N PHE A 196 -5.50 -12.30 2.97
CA PHE A 196 -4.21 -12.74 3.50
C PHE A 196 -4.20 -12.82 5.01
N LYS A 197 -3.24 -13.59 5.51
CA LYS A 197 -2.94 -13.73 6.93
C LYS A 197 -1.48 -13.36 7.17
N ALA A 198 -1.22 -12.72 8.30
CA ALA A 198 0.14 -12.41 8.73
C ALA A 198 0.24 -12.46 10.25
N HIS A 199 1.42 -12.79 10.76
CA HIS A 199 1.74 -12.75 12.17
C HIS A 199 2.27 -11.36 12.52
N LEU A 200 1.59 -10.75 13.48
CA LEU A 200 1.95 -9.46 14.05
C LEU A 200 2.51 -9.68 15.45
N SER A 201 3.72 -9.16 15.70
CA SER A 201 4.34 -9.18 17.02
C SER A 201 5.29 -8.01 17.20
N ASN A 202 5.21 -7.31 18.34
CA ASN A 202 6.16 -6.27 18.74
C ASN A 202 6.44 -5.21 17.66
N GLY A 203 5.41 -4.70 17.00
CA GLY A 203 5.61 -3.70 15.95
C GLY A 203 6.13 -4.25 14.61
N LYS A 204 6.30 -5.56 14.46
CA LYS A 204 6.80 -6.18 13.23
C LYS A 204 5.79 -7.16 12.63
N ILE A 205 5.76 -7.20 11.29
CA ILE A 205 5.06 -8.23 10.52
C ILE A 205 6.11 -9.21 10.00
N SER A 206 6.06 -10.46 10.45
CA SER A 206 7.09 -11.45 10.08
C SER A 206 6.86 -12.11 8.72
N ASP A 207 5.60 -12.22 8.29
CA ASP A 207 5.25 -12.82 7.01
C ASP A 207 5.47 -11.81 5.87
N LYS A 208 6.01 -12.27 4.74
CA LYS A 208 6.14 -11.42 3.54
C LYS A 208 4.76 -11.01 3.03
N LEU A 209 4.48 -9.71 3.01
CA LEU A 209 3.20 -9.19 2.52
C LEU A 209 3.25 -8.95 1.01
N PHE A 210 2.20 -9.38 0.31
CA PHE A 210 1.89 -8.84 -1.01
C PHE A 210 1.28 -7.45 -0.84
N ILE A 211 2.11 -6.41 -0.98
CA ILE A 211 1.70 -5.01 -0.87
C ILE A 211 1.24 -4.55 -2.26
N TYR A 212 -0.05 -4.32 -2.43
CA TYR A 212 -0.64 -4.00 -3.73
C TYR A 212 -0.40 -2.53 -4.11
N PRO A 213 -0.12 -2.22 -5.38
CA PRO A 213 -0.10 -0.84 -5.83
C PRO A 213 -1.53 -0.24 -5.82
N PRO A 214 -1.69 1.07 -6.03
CA PRO A 214 -2.99 1.70 -6.21
C PRO A 214 -3.81 0.97 -7.28
N PRO A 215 -5.09 0.66 -7.01
CA PRO A 215 -5.95 0.01 -8.00
C PRO A 215 -6.24 0.97 -9.17
N PRO A 216 -6.50 0.43 -10.38
CA PRO A 216 -6.87 1.28 -11.50
C PRO A 216 -8.20 2.01 -11.20
N PRO A 217 -8.38 3.25 -11.68
CA PRO A 217 -9.62 3.99 -11.50
C PRO A 217 -10.79 3.24 -12.17
N MET A 218 -12.02 3.39 -11.66
CA MET A 218 -13.16 2.94 -12.45
C MET A 218 -13.25 3.83 -13.68
N GLN A 219 -13.29 3.21 -14.86
CA GLN A 219 -13.29 3.90 -16.15
C GLN A 219 -14.57 4.73 -16.32
N LYS A 220 -14.57 5.95 -15.79
CA LYS A 220 -15.66 6.93 -15.95
C LYS A 220 -15.41 7.94 -17.07
N LYS A 221 -14.14 8.08 -17.49
CA LYS A 221 -13.70 8.95 -18.59
C LYS A 221 -13.16 8.08 -19.73
N PHE A 222 -13.45 8.47 -20.97
CA PHE A 222 -13.07 7.75 -22.19
C PHE A 222 -11.57 7.83 -22.52
N GLU A 223 -10.83 8.73 -21.87
CA GLU A 223 -9.38 8.90 -22.10
C GLU A 223 -8.59 7.70 -21.58
N ASN A 224 -7.67 7.21 -22.40
CA ASN A 224 -6.75 6.11 -22.11
C ASN A 224 -7.46 4.80 -21.69
N MET A 225 -8.66 4.54 -22.23
CA MET A 225 -9.48 3.39 -21.82
C MET A 225 -8.77 2.05 -22.04
N VAL A 226 -8.06 1.91 -23.17
CA VAL A 226 -7.34 0.68 -23.53
C VAL A 226 -6.14 0.47 -22.61
N GLU A 227 -5.41 1.54 -22.32
CA GLU A 227 -4.28 1.54 -21.40
C GLU A 227 -4.73 1.13 -20.00
N TRP A 228 -5.83 1.71 -19.50
CA TRP A 228 -6.41 1.31 -18.22
C TRP A 228 -6.90 -0.15 -18.21
N GLU A 229 -7.42 -0.66 -19.32
CA GLU A 229 -7.79 -2.06 -19.44
C GLU A 229 -6.56 -2.98 -19.34
N ILE A 230 -5.47 -2.63 -20.01
CA ILE A 230 -4.18 -3.33 -19.94
C ILE A 230 -3.66 -3.34 -18.50
N LEU A 231 -3.63 -2.18 -17.83
CA LEU A 231 -3.21 -2.09 -16.43
C LEU A 231 -4.12 -2.92 -15.51
N ASN A 232 -5.43 -2.93 -15.75
CA ASN A 232 -6.36 -3.77 -14.99
C ASN A 232 -6.09 -5.26 -15.19
N ARG A 233 -5.71 -5.71 -16.40
CA ARG A 233 -5.28 -7.11 -16.63
C ARG A 233 -4.02 -7.45 -15.82
N ILE A 234 -3.03 -6.55 -15.79
CA ILE A 234 -1.82 -6.70 -14.97
C ILE A 234 -2.17 -6.74 -13.48
N TYR A 235 -3.03 -5.85 -13.01
CA TYR A 235 -3.48 -5.79 -11.62
C TYR A 235 -4.22 -7.07 -11.19
N ASN A 236 -5.13 -7.57 -12.04
CA ASN A 236 -5.81 -8.84 -11.81
C ASN A 236 -4.83 -10.02 -11.80
N ARG A 237 -3.72 -9.92 -12.53
CA ARG A 237 -2.66 -10.94 -12.49
C ARG A 237 -1.88 -10.89 -11.19
N LEU A 238 -1.57 -9.71 -10.64
CA LEU A 238 -1.01 -9.55 -9.29
C LEU A 238 -1.89 -10.26 -8.26
N ASP A 239 -3.20 -10.02 -8.33
CA ASP A 239 -4.16 -10.64 -7.41
C ASP A 239 -4.17 -12.17 -7.51
N LYS A 240 -4.19 -12.70 -8.74
CA LYS A 240 -4.11 -14.14 -8.97
C LYS A 240 -2.80 -14.72 -8.44
N ILE A 241 -1.67 -14.03 -8.61
CA ILE A 241 -0.37 -14.49 -8.11
C ILE A 241 -0.38 -14.59 -6.60
N ALA A 242 -0.79 -13.53 -5.91
CA ALA A 242 -0.82 -13.46 -4.45
C ALA A 242 -1.77 -14.51 -3.84
N LYS A 243 -2.97 -14.70 -4.41
CA LYS A 243 -3.95 -15.68 -3.90
C LYS A 243 -3.56 -17.15 -4.10
N THR A 244 -2.69 -17.42 -5.06
CA THR A 244 -2.28 -18.78 -5.42
C THR A 244 -0.86 -19.12 -4.99
N SER A 245 -0.20 -18.24 -4.21
CA SER A 245 1.07 -18.56 -3.59
C SER A 245 0.86 -19.60 -2.48
N SER A 246 1.38 -20.81 -2.67
CA SER A 246 1.44 -21.87 -1.66
C SER A 246 2.73 -21.76 -0.83
N LYS A 247 3.02 -22.78 -0.02
CA LYS A 247 4.12 -22.85 0.98
C LYS A 247 5.50 -22.35 0.50
N ASP A 248 5.82 -22.43 -0.79
CA ASP A 248 7.00 -21.79 -1.40
C ASP A 248 6.62 -20.44 -2.03
N MET A 249 6.55 -19.40 -1.19
CA MET A 249 6.12 -18.06 -1.59
C MET A 249 7.14 -17.33 -2.46
N GLU A 250 8.41 -17.74 -2.49
CA GLU A 250 9.50 -16.91 -3.02
C GLU A 250 9.33 -16.57 -4.50
N GLU A 251 9.08 -17.57 -5.36
CA GLU A 251 8.92 -17.34 -6.80
C GLU A 251 7.63 -16.58 -7.12
N SER A 252 6.57 -16.80 -6.34
CA SER A 252 5.33 -16.02 -6.47
C SER A 252 5.55 -14.57 -6.05
N TYR A 253 6.33 -14.34 -5.00
CA TYR A 253 6.67 -13.03 -4.49
C TYR A 253 7.56 -12.25 -5.45
N LYS A 254 8.64 -12.85 -5.96
CA LYS A 254 9.48 -12.24 -7.01
C LYS A 254 8.66 -11.84 -8.24
N LYS A 255 7.78 -12.73 -8.69
CA LYS A 255 6.89 -12.46 -9.82
C LYS A 255 5.89 -11.35 -9.52
N PHE A 256 5.32 -11.33 -8.32
CA PHE A 256 4.44 -10.26 -7.87
C PHE A 256 5.15 -8.91 -7.86
N GLU A 257 6.33 -8.80 -7.24
CA GLU A 257 7.08 -7.55 -7.13
C GLU A 257 7.54 -7.04 -8.51
N LEU A 258 7.92 -7.94 -9.42
CA LEU A 258 8.24 -7.59 -10.82
C LEU A 258 7.02 -6.99 -11.54
N LEU A 259 5.87 -7.65 -11.48
CA LEU A 259 4.64 -7.14 -12.11
C LEU A 259 4.15 -5.86 -11.46
N LYS A 260 4.31 -5.73 -10.14
CA LYS A 260 3.95 -4.53 -9.37
C LYS A 260 4.81 -3.35 -9.81
N THR A 261 6.11 -3.57 -10.00
CA THR A 261 7.04 -2.54 -10.48
C THR A 261 6.63 -2.04 -11.86
N LEU A 262 6.39 -2.95 -12.82
CA LEU A 262 5.90 -2.58 -14.14
C LEU A 262 4.57 -1.83 -14.04
N TYR A 263 3.59 -2.37 -13.32
CA TYR A 263 2.30 -1.73 -13.13
C TYR A 263 2.43 -0.31 -12.59
N GLN A 264 3.20 -0.11 -11.52
CA GLN A 264 3.35 1.19 -10.88
C GLN A 264 3.99 2.22 -11.81
N GLN A 265 5.04 1.83 -12.54
CA GLN A 265 5.68 2.70 -13.54
C GLN A 265 4.67 3.18 -14.59
N GLN A 266 3.83 2.28 -15.09
CA GLN A 266 2.82 2.62 -16.09
C GLN A 266 1.67 3.43 -15.50
N TYR A 267 1.25 3.12 -14.27
CA TYR A 267 0.23 3.86 -13.53
C TYR A 267 0.66 5.31 -13.33
N ASP A 268 1.90 5.55 -12.92
CA ASP A 268 2.44 6.89 -12.68
C ASP A 268 2.55 7.70 -13.99
N LYS A 269 2.97 7.05 -15.09
CA LYS A 269 3.03 7.68 -16.41
C LYS A 269 1.65 8.10 -16.94
N LEU A 270 0.64 7.24 -16.78
CA LEU A 270 -0.74 7.52 -17.19
C LEU A 270 -1.40 8.61 -16.35
N THR A 271 -1.25 8.54 -15.02
CA THR A 271 -1.81 9.57 -14.11
C THR A 271 -1.09 10.91 -14.25
N GLY A 272 0.18 10.91 -14.64
CA GLY A 272 0.95 12.11 -14.98
C GLY A 272 0.62 12.71 -16.36
N GLY A 273 -0.25 12.08 -17.17
CA GLY A 273 -0.67 12.56 -18.48
C GLY A 273 0.39 12.47 -19.58
N LYS A 274 1.42 11.62 -19.41
CA LYS A 274 2.61 11.56 -20.29
C LYS A 274 2.70 10.26 -21.09
N HIS A 275 1.58 9.60 -21.35
CA HIS A 275 1.63 8.23 -21.86
C HIS A 275 0.43 7.87 -22.74
N ASN A 276 0.73 7.41 -23.95
CA ASN A 276 -0.24 6.86 -24.88
C ASN A 276 -0.05 5.33 -25.02
N LEU A 277 -0.97 4.67 -25.72
CA LEU A 277 -0.93 3.23 -25.96
C LEU A 277 0.37 2.73 -26.60
N GLN A 278 0.96 3.47 -27.54
CA GLN A 278 2.20 3.04 -28.21
C GLN A 278 3.37 3.03 -27.23
N ASP A 279 3.51 4.09 -26.43
CA ASP A 279 4.52 4.18 -25.37
C ASP A 279 4.34 3.03 -24.36
N LEU A 280 3.10 2.73 -23.98
CA LEU A 280 2.77 1.65 -23.04
C LEU A 280 3.18 0.29 -23.58
N MET A 281 2.83 0.02 -24.85
CA MET A 281 3.15 -1.25 -25.50
C MET A 281 4.66 -1.40 -25.71
N TYR A 282 5.36 -0.32 -26.03
CA TYR A 282 6.82 -0.29 -26.11
C TYR A 282 7.46 -0.62 -24.76
N ASP A 283 7.05 0.07 -23.69
CA ASP A 283 7.57 -0.16 -22.35
C ASP A 283 7.30 -1.59 -21.86
N ILE A 284 6.08 -2.10 -22.04
CA ILE A 284 5.73 -3.48 -21.68
C ILE A 284 6.64 -4.45 -22.43
N LYS A 285 6.83 -4.26 -23.74
CA LYS A 285 7.67 -5.13 -24.56
C LYS A 285 9.11 -5.15 -24.05
N GLN A 286 9.73 -3.98 -23.89
CA GLN A 286 11.11 -3.85 -23.40
C GLN A 286 11.25 -4.50 -22.01
N TYR A 287 10.30 -4.24 -21.12
CA TYR A 287 10.35 -4.76 -19.75
C TYR A 287 10.25 -6.29 -19.69
N ILE A 288 9.43 -6.93 -20.52
CA ILE A 288 9.24 -8.39 -20.50
C ILE A 288 10.26 -9.17 -21.33
N GLU A 289 10.98 -8.49 -22.22
CA GLU A 289 12.06 -9.05 -23.05
C GLU A 289 13.43 -8.91 -22.39
N GLN A 290 13.59 -7.99 -21.43
CA GLN A 290 14.79 -7.91 -20.60
C GLN A 290 15.07 -9.26 -19.92
N GLU A 291 16.28 -9.80 -20.12
CA GLU A 291 16.65 -11.17 -19.74
C GLU A 291 16.31 -11.52 -18.28
N ALA A 292 16.67 -10.65 -17.34
CA ALA A 292 16.40 -10.85 -15.92
C ALA A 292 14.89 -10.94 -15.60
N ASN A 293 14.08 -10.12 -16.28
CA ASN A 293 12.62 -10.10 -16.08
C ASN A 293 11.95 -11.29 -16.76
N ALA A 294 12.40 -11.61 -17.98
CA ALA A 294 11.92 -12.76 -18.75
C ALA A 294 12.12 -14.07 -17.96
N ALA A 295 13.29 -14.24 -17.34
CA ALA A 295 13.59 -15.40 -16.49
C ALA A 295 12.56 -15.57 -15.36
N ILE A 296 12.21 -14.48 -14.65
CA ILE A 296 11.20 -14.52 -13.59
C ILE A 296 9.80 -14.81 -14.16
N ILE A 297 9.42 -14.14 -15.26
CA ILE A 297 8.11 -14.30 -15.90
C ILE A 297 7.89 -15.76 -16.34
N ASP A 298 8.89 -16.38 -16.95
CA ASP A 298 8.81 -17.71 -17.55
C ASP A 298 9.03 -18.86 -16.57
N THR A 299 9.58 -18.59 -15.38
CA THR A 299 9.76 -19.63 -14.36
C THR A 299 8.39 -20.16 -13.87
N PRO A 300 8.07 -21.46 -14.08
CA PRO A 300 6.86 -22.07 -13.56
C PRO A 300 6.97 -22.31 -12.05
N ARG A 301 5.85 -22.43 -11.35
CA ARG A 301 5.85 -22.70 -9.89
C ARG A 301 6.28 -24.13 -9.55
N ASN A 302 5.91 -25.11 -10.38
CA ASN A 302 6.28 -26.51 -10.23
C ASN A 302 6.89 -26.96 -11.56
N SER A 303 8.19 -27.25 -11.56
CA SER A 303 8.95 -27.55 -12.77
C SER A 303 8.93 -29.06 -13.04
N PHE A 304 7.90 -29.51 -13.77
CA PHE A 304 7.91 -30.83 -14.43
C PHE A 304 7.62 -30.75 -15.93
N PHE A 305 7.17 -29.60 -16.43
CA PHE A 305 6.88 -29.39 -17.85
C PHE A 305 7.18 -27.95 -18.27
N HIS A 306 7.72 -27.78 -19.49
CA HIS A 306 8.00 -26.48 -20.10
C HIS A 306 6.75 -25.84 -20.71
N PHE A 307 5.78 -25.46 -19.87
CA PHE A 307 4.61 -24.71 -20.32
C PHE A 307 4.81 -23.21 -20.11
N LYS A 308 4.39 -22.40 -21.09
CA LYS A 308 4.29 -20.93 -20.93
C LYS A 308 3.47 -20.60 -19.69
N THR A 309 4.01 -19.75 -18.82
CA THR A 309 3.32 -19.33 -17.59
C THR A 309 2.09 -18.50 -17.93
N SER A 310 1.09 -18.47 -17.04
CA SER A 310 -0.09 -17.60 -17.26
C SER A 310 0.27 -16.11 -17.29
N THR A 311 1.43 -15.71 -16.73
CA THR A 311 1.94 -14.34 -16.83
C THR A 311 2.45 -14.06 -18.25
N ARG A 312 3.28 -14.96 -18.82
CA ARG A 312 3.72 -14.84 -20.22
C ARG A 312 2.54 -14.81 -21.19
N LYS A 313 1.58 -15.73 -21.02
CA LYS A 313 0.36 -15.79 -21.85
C LYS A 313 -0.46 -14.49 -21.80
N MET A 314 -0.56 -13.84 -20.64
CA MET A 314 -1.25 -12.55 -20.50
C MET A 314 -0.57 -11.47 -21.34
N PHE A 315 0.76 -11.36 -21.27
CA PHE A 315 1.49 -10.36 -22.07
C PHE A 315 1.41 -10.64 -23.57
N GLU A 316 1.55 -11.89 -23.99
CA GLU A 316 1.39 -12.28 -25.40
C GLU A 316 -0.02 -11.92 -25.92
N GLN A 317 -1.04 -12.10 -25.09
CA GLN A 317 -2.41 -11.71 -25.45
C GLN A 317 -2.56 -10.19 -25.56
N ILE A 318 -2.01 -9.42 -24.60
CA ILE A 318 -2.01 -7.95 -24.64
C ILE A 318 -1.32 -7.44 -25.91
N GLN A 319 -0.15 -7.99 -26.26
CA GLN A 319 0.60 -7.62 -27.47
C GLN A 319 -0.13 -8.00 -28.76
N LYS A 320 -0.78 -9.16 -28.80
CA LYS A 320 -1.57 -9.60 -29.96
C LYS A 320 -2.77 -8.67 -30.20
N GLU A 321 -3.44 -8.22 -29.13
CA GLU A 321 -4.60 -7.33 -29.22
C GLU A 321 -4.21 -5.88 -29.52
N ASN A 322 -2.95 -5.49 -29.27
CA ASN A 322 -2.44 -4.13 -29.43
C ASN A 322 -1.09 -4.12 -30.18
N PRO A 323 -1.08 -4.45 -31.48
CA PRO A 323 0.15 -4.58 -32.26
C PRO A 323 0.88 -3.24 -32.37
N SER A 324 2.19 -3.24 -32.12
CA SER A 324 3.04 -2.09 -32.40
C SER A 324 3.12 -1.86 -33.90
N SER A 325 2.99 -0.60 -34.33
CA SER A 325 3.00 -0.17 -35.74
C SER A 325 4.31 -0.44 -36.50
N GLU A 326 5.33 -1.02 -35.87
CA GLU A 326 6.61 -1.40 -36.50
C GLU A 326 6.59 -2.78 -37.16
N SER A 327 5.45 -3.48 -37.17
CA SER A 327 5.33 -4.87 -37.64
C SER A 327 4.76 -5.05 -39.05
N ASP A 328 4.81 -4.03 -39.90
CA ASP A 328 4.45 -4.16 -41.32
C ASP A 328 5.73 -4.33 -42.17
N PRO A 329 6.17 -5.57 -42.49
CA PRO A 329 7.15 -5.75 -43.55
C PRO A 329 6.46 -5.36 -44.85
N GLY A 330 6.79 -4.17 -45.35
CA GLY A 330 6.24 -3.64 -46.58
C GLY A 330 6.21 -4.68 -47.71
N PRO A 331 5.23 -4.58 -48.63
CA PRO A 331 4.98 -5.61 -49.62
C PRO A 331 6.25 -5.89 -50.40
N LYS A 332 6.72 -7.14 -50.36
CA LYS A 332 7.78 -7.63 -51.23
C LYS A 332 7.31 -7.41 -52.67
N LYS A 333 7.93 -6.44 -53.34
CA LYS A 333 7.86 -6.29 -54.79
C LYS A 333 8.71 -7.33 -55.48
#